data_AF-A0A7I8CFR2-F1
#
_entry.id   AF-A0A7I8CFR2-F1
#
_cell.length_a   1.000
_cell.length_b   1.000
_cell.length_c   1.000
_cell.angle_alpha   90.00
_cell.angle_beta   90.00
_cell.angle_gamma   90.00
#
_symmetry.space_group_name_H-M   'P 1'
#
loop_
_entity.id
_entity.type
_entity.pdbx_description
1 polymer ?
#
loop_
_entity_poly.entity_id
_entity_poly.type
_entity_poly.pdbx_seq_one_letter_code
_entity_poly.pdbx_strand_id
1 'polypeptide(L)'
;MALPYAIPLDAGTLQRANARCLPRVDAAPCDATLARFAVESLIEEAQLTPKPALVDGRGSGAHRDLDLPLMLRSARSLEPSFAALARASRGRLPSATLRAELAQIGRAGELDMMRATNGSNAHRGAIWIVGLLVAGAAIADDDDDNTLRELLPYERTHSHAARVCELGAQIACFPDRFAAPADSHGERVRQRFNVGGARQEAQDGFPHVIGVGLPALRAARSTGIGENAARVDTLLAIMASLDDTCLLHRAGLAGLHAGQRGARAVLAAGGVTTAAGRAAFDTLETDLLSLNASPGGAADLLAATLFIDKLARHAPAGAEN
;
A
#
# COMPACT_ATOMS: atom_id res chain seq x y z
N MET A 1 47.65 67.97 21.47
CA MET A 1 47.04 68.50 22.70
C MET A 1 45.63 67.92 22.78
N ALA A 2 45.26 67.34 23.92
CA ALA A 2 44.03 66.59 24.23
C ALA A 2 44.01 65.06 23.91
N LEU A 3 44.49 64.26 24.85
CA LEU A 3 43.69 63.17 25.49
C LEU A 3 42.84 63.85 26.60
N PRO A 4 41.72 63.30 27.14
CA PRO A 4 41.44 61.90 27.50
C PRO A 4 39.95 61.51 27.20
N TYR A 5 39.47 60.28 27.31
CA TYR A 5 39.18 59.54 28.55
C TYR A 5 38.70 58.13 28.16
N ALA A 6 39.37 57.11 28.68
CA ALA A 6 38.83 55.76 28.78
C ALA A 6 38.66 55.47 30.27
N ILE A 7 37.47 55.00 30.68
CA ILE A 7 37.25 54.29 31.94
C ILE A 7 36.44 53.02 31.62
N PRO A 8 36.78 51.85 32.22
CA PRO A 8 36.30 50.52 31.84
C PRO A 8 35.16 50.04 32.75
N LEU A 9 34.61 48.84 32.48
CA LEU A 9 33.88 47.87 33.34
C LEU A 9 33.09 46.94 32.40
N ASP A 10 32.88 45.64 32.56
CA ASP A 10 33.51 44.56 33.31
C ASP A 10 32.96 43.26 32.68
N ALA A 11 33.66 42.16 32.95
CA ALA A 11 33.34 40.75 32.76
C ALA A 11 31.92 40.36 32.29
N GLY A 12 31.90 39.63 31.18
CA GLY A 12 30.72 38.88 30.72
C GLY A 12 31.15 37.60 30.05
N THR A 13 31.53 36.61 30.87
CA THR A 13 31.78 35.22 30.48
C THR A 13 30.62 34.72 29.60
N LEU A 14 30.82 34.65 28.28
CA LEU A 14 29.89 33.94 27.40
C LEU A 14 30.08 32.45 27.63
N GLN A 15 29.34 31.99 28.63
CA GLN A 15 29.01 30.62 28.91
C GLN A 15 28.71 29.92 27.58
N ARG A 16 29.53 28.91 27.25
CA ARG A 16 29.18 27.95 26.19
C ARG A 16 27.78 27.44 26.53
N ALA A 17 26.79 27.91 25.78
CA ALA A 17 25.50 27.28 25.78
C ALA A 17 25.76 25.85 25.31
N ASN A 18 25.64 24.91 26.24
CA ASN A 18 25.48 23.51 25.94
C ASN A 18 24.27 23.41 25.01
N ALA A 19 24.52 23.48 23.71
CA ALA A 19 23.67 22.83 22.75
C ALA A 19 23.73 21.36 23.14
N ARG A 20 22.75 20.92 23.95
CA ARG A 20 22.40 19.51 24.06
C ARG A 20 22.15 19.07 22.63
N CYS A 21 23.19 18.50 22.01
CA CYS A 21 23.06 17.73 20.79
C CYS A 21 22.13 16.59 21.19
N LEU A 22 20.84 16.74 20.92
CA LEU A 22 19.89 15.65 20.99
C LEU A 22 20.43 14.59 20.02
N PRO A 23 20.66 13.34 20.44
CA PRO A 23 21.04 12.31 19.50
C PRO A 23 19.88 12.12 18.53
N ARG A 24 20.05 12.57 17.28
CA ARG A 24 19.23 12.12 16.16
C ARG A 24 19.64 10.69 15.90
N VAL A 25 18.94 9.76 16.52
CA VAL A 25 18.89 8.38 16.05
C VAL A 25 17.83 8.39 14.97
N ASP A 26 18.24 8.33 13.71
CA ASP A 26 17.35 8.03 12.59
C ASP A 26 16.86 6.59 12.80
N ALA A 27 15.84 6.43 13.65
CA ALA A 27 15.31 5.14 14.04
C ALA A 27 14.40 4.61 12.94
N ALA A 28 14.58 3.33 12.60
CA ALA A 28 13.65 2.56 11.79
C ALA A 28 12.18 2.82 12.23
N PRO A 29 11.21 2.85 11.29
CA PRO A 29 9.81 3.01 11.63
C PRO A 29 9.38 1.99 12.69
N CYS A 30 8.89 2.45 13.85
CA CYS A 30 8.40 1.52 14.87
C CYS A 30 7.21 0.70 14.35
N ASP A 31 6.90 -0.43 15.00
CA ASP A 31 5.77 -1.31 14.61
C ASP A 31 4.45 -0.53 14.45
N ALA A 32 4.21 0.47 15.32
CA ALA A 32 3.04 1.35 15.26
C ALA A 32 3.05 2.27 14.03
N THR A 33 4.23 2.67 13.54
CA THR A 33 4.36 3.48 12.32
C THR A 33 4.02 2.65 11.08
N LEU A 34 4.55 1.43 10.98
CA LEU A 34 4.21 0.51 9.89
C LEU A 34 2.70 0.21 9.87
N ALA A 35 2.11 -0.04 11.04
CA ALA A 35 0.68 -0.26 11.18
C ALA A 35 -0.14 0.95 10.75
N ARG A 36 0.23 2.15 11.20
CA ARG A 36 -0.42 3.41 10.80
C ARG A 36 -0.33 3.63 9.29
N PHE A 37 0.83 3.42 8.67
CA PHE A 37 0.96 3.57 7.22
C PHE A 37 0.09 2.57 6.46
N ALA A 38 -0.01 1.32 6.92
CA ALA A 38 -0.90 0.34 6.32
C ALA A 38 -2.37 0.80 6.40
N VAL A 39 -2.83 1.22 7.58
CA VAL A 39 -4.22 1.70 7.79
C VAL A 39 -4.51 2.97 6.99
N GLU A 40 -3.59 3.95 7.00
CA GLU A 40 -3.73 5.16 6.19
C GLU A 40 -3.82 4.83 4.70
N SER A 41 -3.07 3.85 4.21
CA SER A 41 -3.11 3.45 2.80
C SER A 41 -4.45 2.82 2.42
N LEU A 42 -5.05 2.02 3.33
CA LEU A 42 -6.41 1.49 3.14
C LEU A 42 -7.47 2.59 3.18
N ILE A 43 -7.32 3.57 4.08
CA ILE A 43 -8.22 4.72 4.15
C ILE A 43 -8.12 5.57 2.89
N GLU A 44 -6.90 5.85 2.43
CA GLU A 44 -6.63 6.63 1.22
C GLU A 44 -7.16 5.94 -0.04
N GLU A 45 -7.02 4.62 -0.14
CA GLU A 45 -7.68 3.82 -1.17
C GLU A 45 -9.20 3.96 -1.07
N ALA A 46 -9.79 3.73 0.12
CA ALA A 46 -11.24 3.75 0.30
C ALA A 46 -11.85 5.12 -0.05
N GLN A 47 -11.18 6.21 0.31
CA GLN A 47 -11.61 7.59 0.07
C GLN A 47 -11.37 8.08 -1.36
N LEU A 48 -10.47 7.43 -2.12
CA LEU A 48 -10.17 7.82 -3.49
C LEU A 48 -11.47 7.89 -4.30
N THR A 49 -11.71 9.03 -4.96
CA THR A 49 -12.95 9.29 -5.68
C THR A 49 -12.65 10.07 -6.96
N PRO A 50 -13.16 9.65 -8.14
CA PRO A 50 -14.00 8.47 -8.37
C PRO A 50 -13.18 7.16 -8.46
N LYS A 51 -13.77 6.03 -8.07
CA LYS A 51 -13.29 4.68 -8.39
C LYS A 51 -14.35 3.88 -9.15
N PRO A 52 -14.00 3.21 -10.26
CA PRO A 52 -14.99 2.60 -11.15
C PRO A 52 -15.63 1.36 -10.49
N ALA A 53 -16.94 1.46 -10.21
CA ALA A 53 -17.77 0.41 -9.58
C ALA A 53 -17.30 -0.09 -8.19
N LEU A 54 -16.30 0.54 -7.58
CA LEU A 54 -15.87 0.30 -6.20
C LEU A 54 -16.65 1.20 -5.23
N VAL A 55 -16.55 0.89 -3.94
CA VAL A 55 -16.99 1.81 -2.87
C VAL A 55 -16.08 3.04 -2.87
N ASP A 56 -16.67 4.23 -2.95
CA ASP A 56 -15.95 5.51 -2.85
C ASP A 56 -16.84 6.60 -2.22
N GLY A 57 -16.43 7.87 -2.32
CA GLY A 57 -17.19 9.01 -1.79
C GLY A 57 -18.56 9.25 -2.47
N ARG A 58 -18.85 8.61 -3.59
CA ARG A 58 -20.12 8.72 -4.34
C ARG A 58 -21.12 7.64 -3.93
N GLY A 59 -20.66 6.51 -3.39
CA GLY A 59 -21.54 5.45 -2.89
C GLY A 59 -20.89 4.07 -2.81
N SER A 60 -21.74 3.03 -2.85
CA SER A 60 -21.34 1.63 -2.68
C SER A 60 -20.78 0.96 -3.95
N GLY A 61 -20.77 1.66 -5.08
CA GLY A 61 -20.41 1.06 -6.37
C GLY A 61 -21.29 -0.16 -6.68
N ALA A 62 -20.68 -1.29 -7.06
CA ALA A 62 -21.38 -2.54 -7.29
C ALA A 62 -21.78 -3.26 -5.99
N HIS A 63 -21.36 -2.82 -4.80
CA HIS A 63 -21.66 -3.50 -3.54
C HIS A 63 -23.05 -3.15 -3.00
N ARG A 64 -23.63 -4.09 -2.25
CA ARG A 64 -24.87 -3.87 -1.46
C ARG A 64 -24.63 -3.97 0.05
N ASP A 65 -23.48 -4.52 0.41
CA ASP A 65 -23.05 -4.89 1.75
C ASP A 65 -21.89 -4.00 2.26
N LEU A 66 -21.42 -3.07 1.44
CA LEU A 66 -20.33 -2.15 1.76
C LEU A 66 -20.71 -0.70 1.42
N ASP A 67 -20.27 0.22 2.27
CA ASP A 67 -20.27 1.66 2.06
C ASP A 67 -18.97 2.27 2.59
N LEU A 68 -18.70 3.54 2.26
CA LEU A 68 -17.46 4.19 2.68
C LEU A 68 -17.28 4.18 4.22
N PRO A 69 -18.29 4.52 5.05
CA PRO A 69 -18.17 4.38 6.50
C PRO A 69 -17.73 2.99 6.98
N LEU A 70 -18.25 1.91 6.37
CA LEU A 70 -17.89 0.54 6.69
C LEU A 70 -16.47 0.20 6.26
N MET A 71 -16.03 0.67 5.08
CA MET A 71 -14.63 0.54 4.64
C MET A 71 -13.67 1.24 5.61
N LEU A 72 -13.99 2.46 6.05
CA LEU A 72 -13.17 3.18 7.02
C LEU A 72 -13.12 2.48 8.40
N ARG A 73 -14.25 1.92 8.85
CA ARG A 73 -14.27 1.09 10.07
C ARG A 73 -13.40 -0.15 9.93
N SER A 74 -13.51 -0.83 8.78
CA SER A 74 -12.71 -2.01 8.45
C SER A 74 -11.21 -1.69 8.50
N ALA A 75 -10.75 -0.65 7.81
CA ALA A 75 -9.35 -0.25 7.80
C ALA A 75 -8.81 0.00 9.22
N ARG A 76 -9.54 0.77 10.03
CA ARG A 76 -9.14 1.08 11.42
C ARG A 76 -9.09 -0.16 12.32
N SER A 77 -10.00 -1.11 12.13
CA SER A 77 -10.02 -2.35 12.92
C SER A 77 -8.76 -3.21 12.73
N LEU A 78 -8.04 -3.03 11.61
CA LEU A 78 -6.86 -3.81 11.26
C LEU A 78 -5.55 -3.26 11.85
N GLU A 79 -5.56 -2.06 12.44
CA GLU A 79 -4.34 -1.44 13.01
C GLU A 79 -3.60 -2.35 13.99
N PRO A 80 -4.26 -2.98 14.99
CA PRO A 80 -3.58 -3.85 15.94
C PRO A 80 -2.97 -5.08 15.26
N SER A 81 -3.62 -5.59 14.20
CA SER A 81 -3.14 -6.74 13.45
C SER A 81 -1.89 -6.39 12.65
N PHE A 82 -1.85 -5.24 11.97
CA PHE A 82 -0.64 -4.80 11.28
C PHE A 82 0.51 -4.53 12.25
N ALA A 83 0.25 -3.96 13.43
CA ALA A 83 1.27 -3.79 14.47
C ALA A 83 1.82 -5.14 14.96
N ALA A 84 0.95 -6.15 15.12
CA ALA A 84 1.37 -7.50 15.49
C ALA A 84 2.18 -8.18 14.39
N LEU A 85 1.82 -8.02 13.11
CA LEU A 85 2.58 -8.55 11.98
C LEU A 85 3.98 -7.94 11.91
N ALA A 86 4.09 -6.62 12.08
CA ALA A 86 5.39 -5.93 12.13
C ALA A 86 6.25 -6.50 13.28
N ARG A 87 5.70 -6.50 14.50
CA ARG A 87 6.41 -7.00 15.69
C ARG A 87 6.88 -8.44 15.56
N ALA A 88 6.02 -9.32 15.03
CA ALA A 88 6.34 -10.73 14.85
C ALA A 88 7.43 -10.97 13.80
N SER A 89 7.72 -9.98 12.95
CA SER A 89 8.68 -10.07 11.85
C SER A 89 10.05 -9.44 12.16
N ARG A 90 10.11 -8.48 13.10
CA ARG A 90 11.36 -7.80 13.51
C ARG A 90 12.46 -8.81 13.90
N GLY A 91 13.68 -8.60 13.41
CA GLY A 91 14.85 -9.46 13.71
C GLY A 91 14.77 -10.89 13.20
N ARG A 92 13.89 -11.17 12.23
CA ARG A 92 13.69 -12.52 11.70
C ARG A 92 13.93 -12.59 10.21
N LEU A 93 14.23 -13.80 9.76
CA LEU A 93 14.30 -14.15 8.35
C LEU A 93 13.01 -14.86 7.90
N PRO A 94 12.61 -14.72 6.62
CA PRO A 94 11.55 -15.50 6.02
C PRO A 94 11.72 -16.99 6.30
N SER A 95 10.70 -17.62 6.89
CA SER A 95 10.70 -19.03 7.26
C SER A 95 9.29 -19.58 7.38
N ALA A 96 9.14 -20.91 7.35
CA ALA A 96 7.85 -21.56 7.56
C ALA A 96 7.24 -21.25 8.94
N THR A 97 8.07 -21.12 9.98
CA THR A 97 7.62 -20.74 11.33
C THR A 97 7.06 -19.31 11.34
N LEU A 98 7.80 -18.35 10.77
CA LEU A 98 7.32 -16.97 10.65
C LEU A 98 6.02 -16.92 9.84
N ARG A 99 5.98 -17.58 8.68
CA ARG A 99 4.80 -17.61 7.82
C ARG A 99 3.56 -18.15 8.53
N ALA A 100 3.68 -19.20 9.34
CA ALA A 100 2.56 -19.76 10.11
C ALA A 100 2.05 -18.80 11.20
N GLU A 101 2.96 -18.11 11.88
CA GLU A 101 2.63 -17.10 12.90
C GLU A 101 1.93 -15.88 12.29
N LEU A 102 2.47 -15.34 11.19
CA LEU A 102 1.84 -14.25 10.44
C LEU A 102 0.45 -14.67 9.91
N ALA A 103 0.29 -15.93 9.50
CA ALA A 103 -1.01 -16.46 9.10
C ALA A 103 -2.04 -16.41 10.24
N GLN A 104 -1.60 -16.79 11.45
CA GLN A 104 -2.46 -16.79 12.63
C GLN A 104 -2.88 -15.36 12.99
N ILE A 105 -1.95 -14.41 12.96
CA ILE A 105 -2.24 -12.99 13.18
C ILE A 105 -3.20 -12.47 12.10
N GLY A 106 -2.94 -12.77 10.82
CA GLY A 106 -3.80 -12.37 9.71
C GLY A 106 -5.22 -12.92 9.81
N ARG A 107 -5.39 -14.20 10.21
CA ARG A 107 -6.72 -14.78 10.47
C ARG A 107 -7.44 -14.11 11.65
N ALA A 108 -6.73 -13.77 12.71
CA ALA A 108 -7.32 -13.03 13.82
C ALA A 108 -7.78 -11.63 13.36
N GLY A 109 -6.96 -10.94 12.56
CA GLY A 109 -7.32 -9.66 11.95
C GLY A 109 -8.52 -9.76 11.00
N GLU A 110 -8.63 -10.84 10.22
CA GLU A 110 -9.82 -11.09 9.40
C GLU A 110 -11.08 -11.22 10.27
N LEU A 111 -11.01 -11.94 11.40
CA LEU A 111 -12.14 -12.06 12.32
C LEU A 111 -12.53 -10.70 12.94
N ASP A 112 -11.55 -9.90 13.35
CA ASP A 112 -11.81 -8.56 13.91
C ASP A 112 -12.41 -7.62 12.87
N MET A 113 -11.90 -7.67 11.64
CA MET A 113 -12.48 -6.96 10.50
C MET A 113 -13.94 -7.38 10.29
N MET A 114 -14.23 -8.68 10.21
CA MET A 114 -15.60 -9.18 10.03
C MET A 114 -16.54 -8.74 11.16
N ARG A 115 -16.08 -8.70 12.41
CA ARG A 115 -16.87 -8.16 13.53
C ARG A 115 -17.14 -6.68 13.36
N ALA A 116 -16.11 -5.89 13.00
CA ALA A 116 -16.25 -4.46 12.77
C ALA A 116 -17.12 -4.12 11.55
N THR A 117 -17.27 -5.08 10.62
CA THR A 117 -18.03 -4.90 9.38
C THR A 117 -19.38 -5.61 9.34
N ASN A 118 -19.85 -6.17 10.46
CA ASN A 118 -21.08 -6.99 10.50
C ASN A 118 -21.06 -8.16 9.50
N GLY A 119 -19.89 -8.73 9.23
CA GLY A 119 -19.69 -9.88 8.34
C GLY A 119 -19.35 -9.53 6.89
N SER A 120 -19.27 -8.25 6.51
CA SER A 120 -18.91 -7.85 5.14
C SER A 120 -17.42 -8.03 4.87
N ASN A 121 -17.11 -8.59 3.70
CA ASN A 121 -15.75 -8.93 3.28
C ASN A 121 -15.03 -7.72 2.64
N ALA A 122 -14.71 -6.70 3.45
CA ALA A 122 -14.14 -5.43 2.98
C ALA A 122 -12.67 -5.55 2.50
N HIS A 123 -11.73 -5.78 3.42
CA HIS A 123 -10.27 -5.70 3.16
C HIS A 123 -9.55 -7.05 3.29
N ARG A 124 -10.24 -8.18 3.09
CA ARG A 124 -9.63 -9.50 3.30
C ARG A 124 -8.44 -9.77 2.38
N GLY A 125 -8.47 -9.31 1.13
CA GLY A 125 -7.33 -9.40 0.23
C GLY A 125 -6.18 -8.46 0.66
N ALA A 126 -6.50 -7.23 1.06
CA ALA A 126 -5.52 -6.31 1.64
C ALA A 126 -4.84 -6.83 2.93
N ILE A 127 -5.52 -7.57 3.80
CA ILE A 127 -4.89 -8.21 4.98
C ILE A 127 -3.73 -9.10 4.54
N TRP A 128 -3.91 -9.85 3.44
CA TRP A 128 -2.86 -10.70 2.87
C TRP A 128 -1.74 -9.85 2.25
N ILE A 129 -2.09 -8.98 1.30
CA ILE A 129 -1.09 -8.24 0.50
C ILE A 129 -0.33 -7.25 1.38
N VAL A 130 -1.05 -6.33 2.03
CA VAL A 130 -0.43 -5.29 2.88
C VAL A 130 0.21 -5.92 4.12
N GLY A 131 -0.38 -6.99 4.68
CA GLY A 131 0.20 -7.68 5.83
C GLY A 131 1.58 -8.30 5.55
N LEU A 132 1.75 -8.91 4.38
CA LEU A 132 3.06 -9.42 3.94
C LEU A 132 4.07 -8.30 3.68
N LEU A 133 3.63 -7.17 3.13
CA LEU A 133 4.50 -6.01 2.92
C LEU A 133 4.89 -5.33 4.24
N VAL A 134 3.99 -5.29 5.23
CA VAL A 134 4.31 -4.84 6.60
C VAL A 134 5.37 -5.73 7.23
N ALA A 135 5.25 -7.05 7.08
CA ALA A 135 6.26 -8.01 7.54
C ALA A 135 7.61 -7.81 6.83
N GLY A 136 7.58 -7.66 5.50
CA GLY A 136 8.76 -7.38 4.69
C GLY A 136 9.47 -6.09 5.08
N ALA A 137 8.71 -5.02 5.35
CA ALA A 137 9.24 -3.73 5.81
C ALA A 137 9.89 -3.85 7.20
N ALA A 138 9.24 -4.55 8.13
CA ALA A 138 9.78 -4.76 9.46
C ALA A 138 11.09 -5.57 9.47
N ILE A 139 11.27 -6.49 8.52
CA ILE A 139 12.53 -7.23 8.33
C ILE A 139 13.58 -6.34 7.65
N ALA A 140 13.21 -5.65 6.56
CA ALA A 140 14.12 -4.82 5.79
C ALA A 140 14.73 -3.67 6.61
N ASP A 141 13.94 -3.10 7.52
CA ASP A 141 14.35 -1.99 8.39
C ASP A 141 15.28 -2.42 9.54
N ASP A 142 15.35 -3.71 9.85
CA ASP A 142 16.25 -4.26 10.88
C ASP A 142 17.59 -4.74 10.27
N ASP A 143 17.63 -4.87 8.94
CA ASP A 143 18.84 -5.13 8.16
C ASP A 143 19.66 -3.84 8.12
N ASP A 144 20.77 -3.80 8.86
CA ASP A 144 21.70 -2.65 8.95
C ASP A 144 22.57 -2.58 7.66
N ASP A 145 21.91 -2.66 6.50
CA ASP A 145 22.55 -2.80 5.21
C ASP A 145 23.13 -1.46 4.73
N ASN A 146 24.39 -1.24 5.11
CA ASN A 146 25.16 -0.07 4.70
C ASN A 146 25.29 0.06 3.17
N THR A 147 25.03 -0.97 2.37
CA THR A 147 25.16 -0.90 0.90
C THR A 147 24.13 0.04 0.26
N LEU A 148 22.93 0.16 0.85
CA LEU A 148 21.92 1.09 0.35
C LEU A 148 22.34 2.55 0.54
N ARG A 149 23.24 2.88 1.48
CA ARG A 149 23.63 4.27 1.77
C ARG A 149 24.41 4.94 0.63
N GLU A 150 25.06 4.14 -0.22
CA GLU A 150 25.91 4.64 -1.33
C GLU A 150 25.13 4.95 -2.62
N LEU A 151 23.91 4.45 -2.77
CA LEU A 151 23.08 4.64 -3.99
C LEU A 151 22.48 6.05 -4.07
N LEU A 152 22.09 6.51 -5.27
CA LEU A 152 21.36 7.77 -5.43
C LEU A 152 19.98 7.72 -4.72
N PRO A 153 19.38 8.84 -4.29
CA PRO A 153 18.12 8.84 -3.54
C PRO A 153 17.00 8.05 -4.22
N TYR A 154 16.82 8.20 -5.54
CA TYR A 154 15.82 7.47 -6.31
C TYR A 154 16.10 5.95 -6.35
N GLU A 155 17.36 5.57 -6.55
CA GLU A 155 17.81 4.17 -6.60
C GLU A 155 17.65 3.51 -5.22
N ARG A 156 17.98 4.23 -4.14
CA ARG A 156 17.73 3.78 -2.75
C ARG A 156 16.26 3.48 -2.52
N THR A 157 15.39 4.41 -2.87
CA THR A 157 13.95 4.26 -2.66
C THR A 157 13.38 3.09 -3.47
N HIS A 158 13.81 2.92 -4.73
CA HIS A 158 13.38 1.78 -5.54
C HIS A 158 13.94 0.45 -5.02
N SER A 159 15.21 0.42 -4.60
CA SER A 159 15.85 -0.76 -4.04
C SER A 159 15.22 -1.18 -2.71
N HIS A 160 14.90 -0.23 -1.83
CA HIS A 160 14.18 -0.52 -0.59
C HIS A 160 12.78 -1.06 -0.85
N ALA A 161 12.02 -0.45 -1.77
CA ALA A 161 10.71 -0.97 -2.18
C ALA A 161 10.79 -2.41 -2.72
N ALA A 162 11.77 -2.68 -3.59
CA ALA A 162 12.01 -4.01 -4.14
C ALA A 162 12.37 -5.02 -3.03
N ARG A 163 13.23 -4.63 -2.08
CA ARG A 163 13.61 -5.46 -0.92
C ARG A 163 12.43 -5.82 -0.03
N VAL A 164 11.56 -4.86 0.28
CA VAL A 164 10.33 -5.10 1.06
C VAL A 164 9.42 -6.10 0.35
N CYS A 165 9.23 -5.93 -0.96
CA CYS A 165 8.41 -6.83 -1.77
C CYS A 165 9.03 -8.23 -1.86
N GLU A 166 10.34 -8.33 -2.04
CA GLU A 166 11.08 -9.59 -2.07
C GLU A 166 10.93 -10.37 -0.76
N LEU A 167 11.13 -9.71 0.38
CA LEU A 167 10.98 -10.35 1.69
C LEU A 167 9.55 -10.82 1.92
N GLY A 168 8.55 -10.02 1.54
CA GLY A 168 7.15 -10.41 1.55
C GLY A 168 6.88 -11.64 0.66
N ALA A 169 7.51 -11.72 -0.51
CA ALA A 169 7.40 -12.85 -1.42
C ALA A 169 8.02 -14.13 -0.86
N GLN A 170 9.22 -14.03 -0.30
CA GLN A 170 9.89 -15.15 0.36
C GLN A 170 9.00 -15.72 1.48
N ILE A 171 8.37 -14.86 2.29
CA ILE A 171 7.39 -15.29 3.30
C ILE A 171 6.22 -16.00 2.63
N ALA A 172 5.62 -15.42 1.58
CA ALA A 172 4.46 -15.98 0.88
C ALA A 172 4.71 -17.35 0.23
N CYS A 173 5.96 -17.67 -0.10
CA CYS A 173 6.37 -18.94 -0.67
C CYS A 173 6.41 -20.09 0.35
N PHE A 174 6.49 -19.80 1.65
CA PHE A 174 6.41 -20.84 2.67
C PHE A 174 4.97 -21.36 2.86
N PRO A 175 4.80 -22.67 3.15
CA PRO A 175 3.49 -23.22 3.44
C PRO A 175 2.99 -22.76 4.82
N ASP A 176 1.68 -22.54 4.92
CA ASP A 176 1.00 -22.45 6.22
C ASP A 176 0.49 -23.83 6.61
N ARG A 177 1.19 -24.48 7.53
CA ARG A 177 0.85 -25.82 8.05
C ARG A 177 -0.51 -25.90 8.74
N PHE A 178 -1.08 -24.75 9.13
CA PHE A 178 -2.39 -24.65 9.78
C PHE A 178 -3.47 -24.12 8.84
N ALA A 179 -3.19 -24.00 7.54
CA ALA A 179 -4.19 -23.59 6.56
C ALA A 179 -5.27 -24.67 6.45
N ALA A 180 -6.51 -24.30 6.77
CA ALA A 180 -7.65 -25.09 6.37
C ALA A 180 -7.78 -25.06 4.83
N PRO A 181 -8.38 -26.09 4.20
CA PRO A 181 -8.77 -26.01 2.79
C PRO A 181 -9.58 -24.74 2.56
N ALA A 182 -9.05 -23.83 1.75
CA ALA A 182 -9.65 -22.51 1.58
C ALA A 182 -10.82 -22.58 0.59
N ASP A 183 -12.06 -22.58 1.07
CA ASP A 183 -13.25 -22.31 0.23
C ASP A 183 -13.51 -20.79 0.14
N SER A 184 -12.48 -20.03 -0.22
CA SER A 184 -12.62 -18.59 -0.43
C SER A 184 -13.08 -18.29 -1.86
N HIS A 185 -13.69 -17.12 -2.05
CA HIS A 185 -14.07 -16.64 -3.37
C HIS A 185 -12.87 -16.63 -4.34
N GLY A 186 -11.70 -16.18 -3.86
CA GLY A 186 -10.47 -16.14 -4.64
C GLY A 186 -9.94 -17.52 -5.01
N GLU A 187 -9.98 -18.49 -4.09
CA GLU A 187 -9.49 -19.85 -4.37
C GLU A 187 -10.38 -20.58 -5.39
N ARG A 188 -11.71 -20.46 -5.26
CA ARG A 188 -12.65 -20.98 -6.26
C ARG A 188 -12.41 -20.38 -7.64
N VAL A 189 -12.13 -19.07 -7.71
CA VAL A 189 -11.83 -18.37 -8.95
C VAL A 189 -10.49 -18.82 -9.54
N ARG A 190 -9.42 -18.93 -8.73
CA ARG A 190 -8.13 -19.46 -9.17
C ARG A 190 -8.29 -20.81 -9.84
N GLN A 191 -9.00 -21.74 -9.20
CA GLN A 191 -9.23 -23.08 -9.73
C GLN A 191 -10.08 -23.06 -11.01
N ARG A 192 -11.15 -22.28 -11.03
CA ARG A 192 -12.08 -22.21 -12.17
C ARG A 192 -11.47 -21.58 -13.41
N PHE A 193 -10.69 -20.51 -13.24
CA PHE A 193 -10.16 -19.71 -14.35
C PHE A 193 -8.66 -19.88 -14.59
N ASN A 194 -7.99 -20.74 -13.81
CA ASN A 194 -6.54 -20.98 -13.88
C ASN A 194 -5.71 -19.70 -13.77
N VAL A 195 -6.08 -18.82 -12.84
CA VAL A 195 -5.39 -17.54 -12.57
C VAL A 195 -4.59 -17.60 -11.27
N GLY A 196 -3.64 -16.67 -11.10
CA GLY A 196 -2.76 -16.60 -9.93
C GLY A 196 -3.39 -15.97 -8.69
N GLY A 197 -4.18 -14.91 -8.85
CA GLY A 197 -4.77 -14.14 -7.75
C GLY A 197 -3.75 -13.57 -6.76
N ALA A 198 -4.23 -13.06 -5.62
CA ALA A 198 -3.40 -12.41 -4.59
C ALA A 198 -2.27 -13.28 -4.03
N ARG A 199 -2.43 -14.62 -4.07
CA ARG A 199 -1.39 -15.56 -3.64
C ARG A 199 -0.20 -15.53 -4.57
N GLN A 200 -0.43 -15.72 -5.87
CA GLN A 200 0.64 -15.71 -6.87
C GLN A 200 1.26 -14.32 -6.96
N GLU A 201 0.44 -13.27 -6.91
CA GLU A 201 0.91 -11.87 -6.88
C GLU A 201 1.94 -11.64 -5.77
N ALA A 202 1.68 -12.15 -4.56
CA ALA A 202 2.64 -12.06 -3.47
C ALA A 202 3.88 -12.94 -3.69
N GLN A 203 3.70 -14.18 -4.15
CA GLN A 203 4.80 -15.13 -4.38
C GLN A 203 5.77 -14.66 -5.48
N ASP A 204 5.27 -13.91 -6.46
CA ASP A 204 6.05 -13.33 -7.56
C ASP A 204 6.69 -11.98 -7.20
N GLY A 205 6.59 -11.52 -5.95
CA GLY A 205 7.22 -10.27 -5.51
C GLY A 205 6.42 -9.01 -5.83
N PHE A 206 5.08 -9.11 -5.86
CA PHE A 206 4.17 -7.99 -6.07
C PHE A 206 4.46 -7.22 -7.38
N PRO A 207 4.48 -7.91 -8.54
CA PRO A 207 4.82 -7.30 -9.82
C PRO A 207 3.94 -6.09 -10.17
N HIS A 208 2.66 -6.09 -9.79
CA HIS A 208 1.80 -4.93 -10.03
C HIS A 208 2.08 -3.76 -9.08
N VAL A 209 2.64 -3.99 -7.90
CA VAL A 209 3.07 -2.89 -7.00
C VAL A 209 4.35 -2.25 -7.55
N ILE A 210 5.38 -3.04 -7.81
CA ILE A 210 6.71 -2.55 -8.20
C ILE A 210 6.78 -2.14 -9.67
N GLY A 211 6.20 -2.94 -10.57
CA GLY A 211 6.33 -2.77 -12.02
C GLY A 211 5.23 -1.92 -12.65
N VAL A 212 4.10 -1.70 -11.98
CA VAL A 212 2.94 -0.98 -12.54
C VAL A 212 2.52 0.20 -11.67
N GLY A 213 2.13 -0.06 -10.42
CA GLY A 213 1.56 0.92 -9.50
C GLY A 213 2.54 2.06 -9.16
N LEU A 214 3.72 1.72 -8.61
CA LEU A 214 4.71 2.74 -8.25
C LEU A 214 5.19 3.57 -9.46
N PRO A 215 5.53 2.96 -10.63
CA PRO A 215 5.87 3.73 -11.82
C PRO A 215 4.76 4.66 -12.29
N ALA A 216 3.50 4.18 -12.36
CA ALA A 216 2.36 5.00 -12.77
C ALA A 216 2.15 6.20 -11.84
N LEU A 217 2.17 5.97 -10.53
CA LEU A 217 1.98 7.01 -9.52
C LEU A 217 3.08 8.08 -9.58
N ARG A 218 4.35 7.65 -9.70
CA ARG A 218 5.50 8.55 -9.81
C ARG A 218 5.49 9.33 -11.12
N ALA A 219 5.18 8.68 -12.23
CA ALA A 219 5.09 9.32 -13.54
C ALA A 219 4.01 10.43 -13.53
N ALA A 220 2.80 10.12 -13.04
CA ALA A 220 1.72 11.10 -12.94
C ALA A 220 2.13 12.33 -12.10
N ARG A 221 2.70 12.10 -10.90
CA ARG A 221 3.22 13.19 -10.06
C ARG A 221 4.30 14.01 -10.75
N SER A 222 5.24 13.36 -11.46
CA SER A 222 6.32 14.05 -12.18
C SER A 222 5.82 14.96 -13.29
N THR A 223 4.65 14.64 -13.87
CA THR A 223 3.98 15.47 -14.87
C THR A 223 3.07 16.55 -14.27
N GLY A 224 3.04 16.70 -12.94
CA GLY A 224 2.23 17.70 -12.25
C GLY A 224 0.75 17.35 -12.11
N ILE A 225 0.37 16.09 -12.39
CA ILE A 225 -1.01 15.62 -12.17
C ILE A 225 -1.30 15.65 -10.67
N GLY A 226 -2.45 16.24 -10.30
CA GLY A 226 -2.89 16.32 -8.91
C GLY A 226 -3.06 14.93 -8.28
N GLU A 227 -2.76 14.84 -6.98
CA GLU A 227 -2.62 13.57 -6.24
C GLU A 227 -3.80 12.63 -6.40
N ASN A 228 -5.04 13.14 -6.33
CA ASN A 228 -6.24 12.31 -6.50
C ASN A 228 -6.28 11.67 -7.89
N ALA A 229 -6.06 12.44 -8.96
CA ALA A 229 -6.06 11.91 -10.32
C ALA A 229 -4.89 10.95 -10.57
N ALA A 230 -3.71 11.25 -10.03
CA ALA A 230 -2.55 10.36 -10.10
C ALA A 230 -2.86 8.98 -9.48
N ARG A 231 -3.56 8.93 -8.35
CA ARG A 231 -3.99 7.68 -7.70
C ARG A 231 -5.09 6.95 -8.49
N VAL A 232 -6.04 7.68 -9.10
CA VAL A 232 -7.04 7.06 -9.99
C VAL A 232 -6.36 6.44 -11.22
N ASP A 233 -5.47 7.17 -11.89
CA ASP A 233 -4.74 6.63 -13.05
C ASP A 233 -3.83 5.45 -12.64
N THR A 234 -3.28 5.46 -11.43
CA THR A 234 -2.54 4.31 -10.86
C THR A 234 -3.44 3.09 -10.67
N LEU A 235 -4.64 3.27 -10.10
CA LEU A 235 -5.64 2.19 -9.99
C LEU A 235 -5.97 1.60 -11.36
N LEU A 236 -6.20 2.46 -12.35
CA LEU A 236 -6.51 2.05 -13.72
C LEU A 236 -5.32 1.31 -14.37
N ALA A 237 -4.09 1.72 -14.12
CA ALA A 237 -2.89 1.04 -14.61
C ALA A 237 -2.79 -0.40 -14.07
N ILE A 238 -3.07 -0.59 -12.78
CA ILE A 238 -3.15 -1.92 -12.15
C ILE A 238 -4.30 -2.72 -12.78
N MET A 239 -5.50 -2.15 -12.85
CA MET A 239 -6.69 -2.79 -13.45
C MET A 239 -6.47 -3.22 -14.90
N ALA A 240 -5.66 -2.49 -15.66
CA ALA A 240 -5.42 -2.75 -17.08
C ALA A 240 -4.65 -4.05 -17.36
N SER A 241 -4.00 -4.65 -16.36
CA SER A 241 -3.15 -5.85 -16.52
C SER A 241 -3.44 -6.96 -15.50
N LEU A 242 -4.05 -6.63 -14.36
CA LEU A 242 -4.34 -7.61 -13.31
C LEU A 242 -5.43 -8.61 -13.73
N ASP A 243 -5.18 -9.90 -13.50
CA ASP A 243 -6.20 -10.95 -13.49
C ASP A 243 -7.02 -10.89 -12.18
N ASP A 244 -7.83 -9.85 -12.05
CA ASP A 244 -8.54 -9.51 -10.82
C ASP A 244 -9.57 -10.60 -10.44
N THR A 245 -9.29 -11.33 -9.37
CA THR A 245 -10.16 -12.39 -8.89
C THR A 245 -11.52 -11.89 -8.38
N CYS A 246 -11.64 -10.61 -7.99
CA CYS A 246 -12.92 -10.01 -7.59
C CYS A 246 -13.81 -9.76 -8.81
N LEU A 247 -13.23 -9.31 -9.94
CA LEU A 247 -13.97 -9.22 -11.21
C LEU A 247 -14.42 -10.60 -11.70
N LEU A 248 -13.48 -11.56 -11.71
CA LEU A 248 -13.77 -12.94 -12.12
C LEU A 248 -14.82 -13.61 -11.23
N HIS A 249 -14.78 -13.38 -9.92
CA HIS A 249 -15.76 -13.93 -8.99
C HIS A 249 -17.16 -13.42 -9.28
N ARG A 250 -17.30 -12.10 -9.50
CA ARG A 250 -18.60 -11.44 -9.60
C ARG A 250 -19.21 -11.53 -11.01
N ALA A 251 -18.38 -11.46 -12.04
CA ALA A 251 -18.82 -11.30 -13.43
C ALA A 251 -18.03 -12.15 -14.45
N GLY A 252 -17.17 -13.06 -13.98
CA GLY A 252 -16.37 -13.93 -14.84
C GLY A 252 -15.44 -13.17 -15.80
N LEU A 253 -15.10 -13.83 -16.91
CA LEU A 253 -14.24 -13.25 -17.94
C LEU A 253 -14.83 -11.98 -18.58
N ALA A 254 -16.16 -11.87 -18.64
CA ALA A 254 -16.81 -10.67 -19.16
C ALA A 254 -16.48 -9.44 -18.30
N GLY A 255 -16.60 -9.57 -16.97
CA GLY A 255 -16.22 -8.52 -16.03
C GLY A 255 -14.73 -8.20 -16.05
N LEU A 256 -13.87 -9.23 -16.07
CA LEU A 256 -12.42 -9.04 -16.15
C LEU A 256 -12.03 -8.25 -17.40
N HIS A 257 -12.51 -8.68 -18.57
CA HIS A 257 -12.18 -8.03 -19.82
C HIS A 257 -12.79 -6.63 -19.94
N ALA A 258 -13.98 -6.39 -19.41
CA ALA A 258 -14.58 -5.06 -19.35
C ALA A 258 -13.70 -4.11 -18.52
N GLY A 259 -13.29 -4.53 -17.32
CA GLY A 259 -12.39 -3.77 -16.46
C GLY A 259 -11.05 -3.45 -17.13
N GLN A 260 -10.37 -4.47 -17.65
CA GLN A 260 -9.07 -4.32 -18.30
C GLN A 260 -9.14 -3.43 -19.56
N ARG A 261 -10.13 -3.64 -20.44
CA ARG A 261 -10.28 -2.83 -21.66
C ARG A 261 -10.67 -1.39 -21.34
N GLY A 262 -11.63 -1.18 -20.45
CA GLY A 262 -12.06 0.16 -20.09
C GLY A 262 -10.94 0.94 -19.40
N ALA A 263 -10.18 0.31 -18.50
CA ALA A 263 -9.03 0.96 -17.88
C ALA A 263 -7.96 1.36 -18.91
N ARG A 264 -7.63 0.48 -19.87
CA ARG A 264 -6.73 0.82 -20.99
C ARG A 264 -7.27 1.97 -21.84
N ALA A 265 -8.57 2.02 -22.10
CA ALA A 265 -9.19 3.08 -22.88
C ALA A 265 -9.07 4.45 -22.19
N VAL A 266 -9.28 4.51 -20.86
CA VAL A 266 -9.09 5.75 -20.08
C VAL A 266 -7.64 6.24 -20.16
N LEU A 267 -6.68 5.33 -19.94
CA LEU A 267 -5.25 5.67 -19.97
C LEU A 267 -4.81 6.10 -21.37
N ALA A 268 -5.26 5.40 -22.42
CA ALA A 268 -4.97 5.75 -23.81
C ALA A 268 -5.57 7.11 -24.23
N ALA A 269 -6.68 7.52 -23.60
CA ALA A 269 -7.28 8.83 -23.79
C ALA A 269 -6.59 9.95 -23.00
N GLY A 270 -5.50 9.65 -22.28
CA GLY A 270 -4.70 10.62 -21.53
C GLY A 270 -4.99 10.67 -20.03
N GLY A 271 -5.68 9.67 -19.48
CA GLY A 271 -6.01 9.60 -18.05
C GLY A 271 -7.22 10.47 -17.67
N VAL A 272 -7.66 10.34 -16.42
CA VAL A 272 -8.94 10.91 -15.94
C VAL A 272 -8.98 12.44 -15.89
N THR A 273 -7.84 13.11 -16.05
CA THR A 273 -7.76 14.58 -16.10
C THR A 273 -8.18 15.17 -17.43
N THR A 274 -8.19 14.35 -18.50
CA THR A 274 -8.60 14.78 -19.84
C THR A 274 -10.11 14.61 -20.02
N ALA A 275 -10.72 15.42 -20.90
CA ALA A 275 -12.14 15.28 -21.21
C ALA A 275 -12.45 13.90 -21.85
N ALA A 276 -11.58 13.42 -22.73
CA ALA A 276 -11.72 12.11 -23.38
C ALA A 276 -11.56 10.96 -22.37
N GLY A 277 -10.55 11.04 -21.49
CA GLY A 277 -10.34 10.05 -20.43
C GLY A 277 -11.47 10.03 -19.42
N ARG A 278 -12.06 11.18 -19.07
CA ARG A 278 -13.25 11.25 -18.22
C ARG A 278 -14.46 10.56 -18.87
N ALA A 279 -14.73 10.82 -20.15
CA ALA A 279 -15.82 10.14 -20.86
C ALA A 279 -15.60 8.61 -20.97
N ALA A 280 -14.34 8.19 -21.19
CA ALA A 280 -13.98 6.78 -21.17
C ALA A 280 -14.16 6.17 -19.76
N PHE A 281 -13.89 6.94 -18.70
CA PHE A 281 -14.07 6.50 -17.32
C PHE A 281 -15.55 6.29 -17.00
N ASP A 282 -16.41 7.21 -17.41
CA ASP A 282 -17.85 7.10 -17.21
C ASP A 282 -18.42 5.87 -17.95
N THR A 283 -17.85 5.54 -19.12
CA THR A 283 -18.17 4.31 -19.87
C THR A 283 -17.73 3.06 -19.11
N LEU A 284 -16.47 3.02 -18.64
CA LEU A 284 -15.95 1.92 -17.81
C LEU A 284 -16.80 1.70 -16.55
N GLU A 285 -17.17 2.78 -15.87
CA GLU A 285 -18.01 2.71 -14.67
C GLU A 285 -19.39 2.13 -14.99
N THR A 286 -20.05 2.61 -16.05
CA THR A 286 -21.35 2.10 -16.49
C THR A 286 -21.29 0.62 -16.80
N ASP A 287 -20.27 0.18 -17.55
CA ASP A 287 -20.09 -1.22 -17.92
C ASP A 287 -19.90 -2.11 -16.69
N LEU A 288 -19.00 -1.73 -15.76
CA LEU A 288 -18.76 -2.53 -14.56
C LEU A 288 -19.97 -2.58 -13.63
N LEU A 289 -20.71 -1.48 -13.47
CA LEU A 289 -21.95 -1.46 -12.69
C LEU A 289 -23.01 -2.37 -13.31
N SER A 290 -23.17 -2.36 -14.64
CA SER A 290 -24.14 -3.20 -15.36
C SER A 290 -23.85 -4.70 -15.19
N LEU A 291 -22.57 -5.06 -15.09
CA LEU A 291 -22.10 -6.42 -14.87
C LEU A 291 -22.06 -6.82 -13.38
N ASN A 292 -22.40 -5.89 -12.48
CA ASN A 292 -22.23 -6.06 -11.04
C ASN A 292 -20.79 -6.46 -10.67
N ALA A 293 -19.81 -5.91 -11.39
CA ALA A 293 -18.39 -6.23 -11.32
C ALA A 293 -17.65 -5.18 -10.48
N SER A 294 -16.78 -5.63 -9.57
CA SER A 294 -16.01 -4.75 -8.67
C SER A 294 -14.53 -5.13 -8.71
N PRO A 295 -13.61 -4.23 -9.11
CA PRO A 295 -12.17 -4.49 -9.20
C PRO A 295 -11.47 -4.40 -7.83
N GLY A 296 -11.91 -5.22 -6.88
CA GLY A 296 -11.40 -5.22 -5.51
C GLY A 296 -9.93 -5.67 -5.39
N GLY A 297 -9.45 -6.57 -6.26
CA GLY A 297 -8.04 -6.96 -6.26
C GLY A 297 -7.12 -5.81 -6.67
N ALA A 298 -7.54 -5.01 -7.64
CA ALA A 298 -6.81 -3.81 -8.04
C ALA A 298 -6.83 -2.73 -6.93
N ALA A 299 -7.93 -2.60 -6.19
CA ALA A 299 -8.02 -1.73 -5.01
C ALA A 299 -7.03 -2.15 -3.91
N ASP A 300 -6.96 -3.44 -3.57
CA ASP A 300 -6.00 -3.96 -2.59
C ASP A 300 -4.55 -3.67 -3.01
N LEU A 301 -4.23 -3.79 -4.30
CA LEU A 301 -2.91 -3.49 -4.86
C LEU A 301 -2.61 -1.99 -4.94
N LEU A 302 -3.63 -1.14 -5.10
CA LEU A 302 -3.46 0.31 -4.95
C LEU A 302 -3.08 0.64 -3.50
N ALA A 303 -3.78 0.08 -2.50
CA ALA A 303 -3.43 0.28 -1.10
C ALA A 303 -1.99 -0.19 -0.80
N ALA A 304 -1.57 -1.33 -1.36
CA ALA A 304 -0.19 -1.81 -1.27
C ALA A 304 0.82 -0.85 -1.92
N THR A 305 0.48 -0.29 -3.09
CA THR A 305 1.29 0.73 -3.77
C THR A 305 1.44 1.99 -2.91
N LEU A 306 0.36 2.49 -2.32
CA LEU A 306 0.38 3.64 -1.43
C LEU A 306 1.19 3.38 -0.16
N PHE A 307 1.12 2.16 0.38
CA PHE A 307 1.92 1.75 1.53
C PHE A 307 3.43 1.82 1.23
N ILE A 308 3.88 1.20 0.14
CA ILE A 308 5.30 1.24 -0.26
C ILE A 308 5.74 2.67 -0.59
N ASP A 309 4.90 3.46 -1.23
CA ASP A 309 5.14 4.86 -1.54
C ASP A 309 5.24 5.74 -0.27
N LYS A 310 4.50 5.42 0.80
CA LYS A 310 4.66 6.06 2.12
C LYS A 310 5.98 5.68 2.77
N LEU A 311 6.37 4.40 2.77
CA LEU A 311 7.67 3.96 3.30
C LEU A 311 8.82 4.68 2.59
N ALA A 312 8.77 4.72 1.26
CA ALA A 312 9.71 5.42 0.40
C ALA A 312 9.94 6.90 0.78
N ARG A 313 8.88 7.62 1.14
CA ARG A 313 8.95 9.03 1.54
C ARG A 313 9.39 9.27 2.98
N HIS A 314 9.24 8.28 3.85
CA HIS A 314 9.59 8.37 5.26
C HIS A 314 10.87 7.63 5.61
N ALA A 315 11.49 6.95 4.63
CA ALA A 315 12.86 6.51 4.73
C ALA A 315 13.74 7.73 5.02
N PRO A 316 14.68 7.66 5.98
CA PRO A 316 15.48 8.81 6.39
C PRO A 316 16.16 9.41 5.16
N ALA A 317 15.84 10.67 4.87
CA ALA A 317 16.54 11.45 3.88
C ALA A 317 17.99 11.55 4.36
N GLY A 318 18.89 10.81 3.72
CA GLY A 318 20.33 11.04 3.87
C GLY A 318 20.59 12.53 3.67
N ALA A 319 21.24 13.13 4.67
CA ALA A 319 21.46 14.56 4.83
C ALA A 319 21.65 15.32 3.50
N GLU A 320 20.76 16.29 3.25
CA GLU A 320 21.14 17.47 2.47
C GLU A 320 21.94 18.39 3.40
N ASN A 321 23.07 18.88 2.89
CA ASN A 321 24.15 19.61 3.58
C ASN A 321 23.71 20.71 4.56
#